data_AF-A0A4V0BQE3-F1
#
_entry.id   AF-A0A4V0BQE3-F1
#
_cell.length_a   1.000
_cell.length_b   1.000
_cell.length_c   1.000
_cell.angle_alpha   90.00
_cell.angle_beta   90.00
_cell.angle_gamma   90.00
#
_symmetry.space_group_name_H-M   'P 1'
#
loop_
_entity.id
_entity.type
_entity.pdbx_description
1 polymer ?
#
loop_
_entity_poly.entity_id
_entity_poly.type
_entity_poly.pdbx_seq_one_letter_code
_entity_poly.pdbx_strand_id
1 'polypeptide(L)'
;MFAKSTVKLDFGTIRKLERAQIIALEQTAEYLHTEVVQAQVVPFDKGVLQGEAMAPDYSRSSQGVVSLVHSTPYARRLYFHPEYQFQTKENPHAKGKWFEDWADGGKKSHKIKQAYGRLYKQITGV
;
A
#
# COMPACT_ATOMS: atom_id res chain seq x y z
N MET A 1 9.13 -14.41 47.41
CA MET A 1 7.86 -15.06 47.02
C MET A 1 7.87 -15.17 45.50
N PHE A 2 7.86 -16.37 44.90
CA PHE A 2 7.89 -16.54 43.45
C PHE A 2 6.50 -16.96 42.98
N ALA A 3 5.91 -16.17 42.08
CA ALA A 3 4.64 -16.53 41.43
C ALA A 3 4.93 -17.42 40.21
N LYS A 4 4.25 -18.57 40.11
CA LYS A 4 4.35 -19.48 38.97
C LYS A 4 3.07 -19.34 38.13
N SER A 5 3.21 -18.84 36.91
CA SER A 5 2.12 -18.73 35.93
C SER A 5 2.33 -19.75 34.81
N THR A 6 1.27 -20.46 34.42
CA THR A 6 1.28 -21.42 33.32
C THR A 6 0.35 -20.89 32.22
N VAL A 7 0.92 -20.51 31.07
CA VAL A 7 0.16 -20.03 29.90
C VAL A 7 0.00 -21.18 28.89
N LYS A 8 -1.21 -21.38 28.38
CA LYS A 8 -1.49 -22.30 27.26
C LYS A 8 -1.73 -21.48 26.00
N LEU A 9 -0.92 -21.72 24.96
CA LEU A 9 -1.04 -21.05 23.67
C LEU A 9 -1.58 -22.02 22.63
N ASP A 10 -2.56 -21.56 21.83
CA ASP A 10 -3.00 -22.26 20.63
C ASP A 10 -2.13 -21.83 19.43
N PHE A 11 -1.06 -22.58 19.21
CA PHE A 11 -0.15 -22.34 18.09
C PHE A 11 -0.80 -22.55 16.72
N GLY A 12 -1.90 -23.31 16.63
CA GLY A 12 -2.65 -23.46 15.39
C GLY A 12 -3.37 -22.17 15.02
N THR A 13 -4.06 -21.57 15.98
CA THR A 13 -4.72 -20.28 15.80
C THR A 13 -3.71 -19.15 15.58
N ILE A 14 -2.60 -19.11 16.32
CA ILE A 14 -1.53 -18.12 16.12
C ILE A 14 -1.03 -18.12 14.67
N ARG A 15 -0.70 -19.29 14.11
CA ARG A 15 -0.26 -19.39 12.71
C ARG A 15 -1.31 -18.94 11.70
N LYS A 16 -2.60 -19.13 11.99
CA LYS A 16 -3.69 -18.62 11.13
C LYS A 16 -3.72 -17.10 11.14
N LEU A 17 -3.60 -16.49 12.33
CA LEU A 17 -3.56 -15.04 12.49
C LEU A 17 -2.32 -14.44 11.80
N GLU A 18 -1.14 -15.05 11.95
CA GLU A 18 0.09 -14.63 11.25
C GLU A 18 -0.08 -14.64 9.72
N ARG A 19 -0.66 -15.70 9.16
CA ARG A 19 -0.95 -15.76 7.71
C ARG A 19 -1.97 -14.71 7.29
N ALA A 20 -2.99 -14.47 8.11
CA ALA A 20 -4.00 -13.46 7.83
C ALA A 20 -3.40 -12.05 7.82
N GLN A 21 -2.37 -11.76 8.62
CA GLN A 21 -1.66 -10.48 8.57
C GLN A 21 -0.99 -10.27 7.22
N ILE A 22 -0.32 -11.30 6.68
CA ILE A 22 0.34 -11.25 5.36
C ILE A 22 -0.69 -11.01 4.26
N ILE A 23 -1.79 -11.78 4.24
CA ILE A 23 -2.85 -11.63 3.23
C ILE A 23 -3.50 -10.25 3.32
N ALA A 24 -3.77 -9.76 4.53
CA ALA A 24 -4.32 -8.42 4.74
C ALA A 24 -3.38 -7.33 4.22
N LEU A 25 -2.06 -7.51 4.41
CA LEU A 25 -1.03 -6.59 3.93
C LEU A 25 -1.02 -6.54 2.40
N GLU A 26 -1.02 -7.70 1.73
CA GLU A 26 -1.06 -7.81 0.26
C GLU A 26 -2.32 -7.16 -0.32
N GLN A 27 -3.49 -7.44 0.25
CA GLN A 27 -4.76 -6.81 -0.15
C GLN A 27 -4.78 -5.29 0.13
N THR A 28 -4.05 -4.83 1.15
CA THR A 28 -3.92 -3.39 1.43
C THR A 28 -3.08 -2.70 0.35
N ALA A 29 -2.08 -3.36 -0.23
CA ALA A 29 -1.31 -2.81 -1.34
C ALA A 29 -2.18 -2.68 -2.61
N GLU A 30 -3.03 -3.66 -2.91
CA GLU A 30 -4.02 -3.57 -4.01
C GLU A 30 -5.02 -2.44 -3.79
N TYR A 31 -5.48 -2.27 -2.54
CA TYR A 31 -6.34 -1.15 -2.17
C TYR A 31 -5.64 0.20 -2.40
N LEU A 32 -4.39 0.35 -1.96
CA LEU A 32 -3.59 1.55 -2.20
C LEU A 32 -3.41 1.81 -3.71
N HIS A 33 -3.10 0.77 -4.48
CA HIS A 33 -2.95 0.87 -5.93
C HIS A 33 -4.23 1.43 -6.57
N THR A 34 -5.39 0.88 -6.21
CA THR A 34 -6.70 1.35 -6.67
C THR A 34 -6.98 2.81 -6.27
N GLU A 35 -6.72 3.18 -5.01
CA GLU A 35 -6.91 4.56 -4.54
C GLU A 35 -6.05 5.56 -5.30
N VAL A 36 -4.80 5.21 -5.62
CA VAL A 36 -3.89 6.08 -6.38
C VAL A 36 -4.40 6.30 -7.80
N VAL A 37 -4.82 5.23 -8.48
CA VAL A 37 -5.38 5.30 -9.83
C VAL A 37 -6.66 6.15 -9.83
N GLN A 38 -7.57 5.91 -8.87
CA GLN A 38 -8.83 6.66 -8.76
C GLN A 38 -8.63 8.14 -8.42
N ALA A 39 -7.55 8.49 -7.71
CA ALA A 39 -7.24 9.87 -7.42
C ALA A 39 -6.71 10.65 -8.63
N GLN A 40 -6.36 9.97 -9.74
CA GLN A 40 -5.90 10.58 -10.99
C GLN A 40 -4.70 11.52 -10.80
N VAL A 41 -3.74 11.11 -9.95
CA VAL A 41 -2.58 11.93 -9.54
C VAL A 41 -1.28 11.57 -10.26
N VAL A 42 -1.22 10.40 -10.91
CA VAL A 42 0.00 9.92 -11.58
C VAL A 42 0.09 10.53 -12.99
N PRO A 43 1.15 11.25 -13.35
CA PRO A 43 1.25 11.86 -14.67
C PRO A 43 1.43 10.80 -15.77
N PHE A 44 0.67 10.90 -16.86
CA PHE A 44 0.91 10.07 -18.04
C PHE A 44 0.41 10.72 -19.33
N ASP A 45 0.94 10.21 -20.45
CA ASP A 45 0.46 10.51 -21.81
C ASP A 45 -0.08 9.24 -22.47
N LYS A 46 0.74 8.18 -22.56
CA LYS A 46 0.36 6.87 -23.11
C LYS A 46 -0.10 5.84 -22.07
N GLY A 47 -0.23 6.22 -20.80
CA GLY A 47 -0.72 5.36 -19.71
C GLY A 47 0.32 4.48 -19.01
N VAL A 48 1.51 4.27 -19.59
CA VAL A 48 2.52 3.33 -19.07
C VAL A 48 2.83 3.53 -17.59
N LEU A 49 3.08 4.77 -17.15
CA LEU A 49 3.48 5.06 -15.76
C LEU A 49 2.40 4.68 -14.73
N GLN A 50 1.12 4.94 -15.02
CA GLN A 50 0.03 4.59 -14.12
C GLN A 50 -0.45 3.14 -14.29
N GLY A 51 -0.34 2.60 -15.52
CA GLY A 51 -0.79 1.27 -15.87
C GLY A 51 0.29 0.22 -15.60
N GLU A 52 0.81 -0.41 -16.66
CA GLU A 52 1.71 -1.57 -16.57
C GLU A 52 2.99 -1.34 -15.75
N ALA A 53 3.43 -0.08 -15.60
CA ALA A 53 4.62 0.21 -14.82
C ALA A 53 4.36 0.29 -13.32
N MET A 54 3.12 0.44 -12.86
CA MET A 54 2.80 0.57 -11.44
C MET A 54 2.12 -0.69 -10.92
N ALA A 55 2.76 -1.38 -9.99
CA ALA A 55 2.21 -2.61 -9.43
C ALA A 55 2.65 -2.81 -7.97
N PRO A 56 1.82 -3.49 -7.16
CA PRO A 56 2.26 -4.00 -5.87
C PRO A 56 3.42 -4.99 -6.00
N ASP A 57 4.37 -4.91 -5.07
CA ASP A 57 5.46 -5.86 -4.87
C ASP A 57 5.25 -6.59 -3.53
N TYR A 58 5.10 -7.90 -3.64
CA TYR A 58 4.86 -8.84 -2.54
C TYR A 58 6.08 -9.64 -2.14
N SER A 59 7.24 -9.41 -2.77
CA SER A 59 8.47 -10.19 -2.53
C SER A 59 8.91 -10.23 -1.06
N ARG A 60 8.49 -9.25 -0.26
CA ARG A 60 8.79 -9.12 1.17
C ARG A 60 7.56 -9.24 2.08
N SER A 61 6.42 -9.71 1.57
CA SER A 61 5.18 -9.77 2.35
C SER A 61 5.32 -10.68 3.58
N SER A 62 6.08 -11.75 3.47
CA SER A 62 6.45 -12.65 4.58
C SER A 62 7.27 -11.99 5.69
N GLN A 63 7.91 -10.85 5.41
CA GLN A 63 8.64 -10.04 6.38
C GLN A 63 7.78 -8.89 6.93
N GLY A 64 6.48 -8.86 6.59
CA GLY A 64 5.57 -7.78 6.98
C GLY A 64 5.73 -6.51 6.16
N VAL A 65 6.32 -6.58 4.95
CA VAL A 65 6.52 -5.41 4.07
C VAL A 65 5.95 -5.69 2.68
N VAL A 66 5.11 -4.79 2.20
CA VAL A 66 4.69 -4.72 0.79
C VAL A 66 5.00 -3.32 0.28
N SER A 67 5.17 -3.19 -1.04
CA SER A 67 5.46 -1.90 -1.66
C SER A 67 4.58 -1.70 -2.89
N LEU A 68 4.25 -0.45 -3.22
CA LEU A 68 3.70 -0.10 -4.53
C LEU A 68 4.82 0.55 -5.33
N VAL A 69 5.26 -0.12 -6.40
CA VAL A 69 6.50 0.25 -7.10
C VAL A 69 6.23 0.68 -8.54
N HIS A 70 7.20 1.37 -9.11
CA HIS A 70 7.26 1.69 -10.54
C HIS A 70 8.42 0.91 -11.19
N SER A 71 8.16 0.19 -12.29
CA SER A 71 9.20 -0.55 -13.03
C SER A 71 10.01 0.33 -14.00
N THR A 72 9.59 1.58 -14.19
CA THR A 72 10.23 2.50 -15.13
C THR A 72 11.26 3.42 -14.47
N PRO A 73 12.49 3.55 -15.03
CA PRO A 73 13.55 4.34 -14.39
C PRO A 73 13.23 5.84 -14.34
N TYR A 74 12.42 6.35 -15.28
CA TYR A 74 12.04 7.76 -15.31
C TYR A 74 11.02 8.14 -14.22
N ALA A 75 10.35 7.17 -13.58
CA ALA A 75 9.37 7.43 -12.52
C ALA A 75 9.98 8.25 -11.39
N ARG A 76 11.21 7.93 -10.97
CA ARG A 76 11.94 8.66 -9.94
C ARG A 76 12.14 10.14 -10.30
N ARG A 77 12.55 10.41 -11.54
CA ARG A 77 12.73 11.79 -12.04
C ARG A 77 11.42 12.56 -12.06
N LEU A 78 10.30 11.94 -12.41
CA LEU A 78 9.01 12.64 -12.38
C LEU A 78 8.48 12.82 -10.94
N TYR A 79 8.71 11.82 -10.08
CA TYR A 79 8.20 11.83 -8.71
C TYR A 79 8.84 12.94 -7.87
N PHE A 80 10.16 13.08 -7.90
CA PHE A 80 10.87 14.03 -7.03
C PHE A 80 10.97 15.46 -7.57
N HIS A 81 10.37 15.74 -8.72
CA HIS A 81 10.38 17.06 -9.36
C HIS A 81 8.96 17.66 -9.47
N PRO A 82 8.34 18.06 -8.33
CA PRO A 82 6.99 18.64 -8.33
C PRO A 82 6.90 20.00 -9.04
N GLU A 83 8.03 20.66 -9.33
CA GLU A 83 8.11 21.90 -10.09
C GLU A 83 7.80 21.74 -11.58
N TYR A 84 7.76 20.51 -12.09
CA TYR A 84 7.43 20.24 -13.49
C TYR A 84 5.96 20.55 -13.80
N GLN A 85 5.73 21.05 -15.02
CA GLN A 85 4.39 21.24 -15.55
C GLN A 85 3.89 19.94 -16.16
N PHE A 86 3.19 19.13 -15.36
CA PHE A 86 2.61 17.88 -15.81
C PHE A 86 1.38 18.13 -16.70
N GLN A 87 1.25 17.37 -17.79
CA GLN A 87 0.03 17.32 -18.58
C GLN A 87 -1.12 16.76 -17.74
N THR A 88 -2.27 17.44 -17.75
CA THR A 88 -3.46 17.07 -16.95
C THR A 88 -4.63 16.54 -17.79
N LYS A 89 -4.41 16.30 -19.09
CA LYS A 89 -5.44 15.85 -20.03
C LYS A 89 -6.08 14.52 -19.59
N GLU A 90 -5.25 13.52 -19.30
CA GLU A 90 -5.73 12.18 -18.95
C GLU A 90 -6.00 12.04 -17.44
N ASN A 91 -5.17 12.71 -16.63
CA ASN A 91 -5.27 12.75 -15.18
C ASN A 91 -5.34 14.21 -14.70
N PRO A 92 -6.52 14.72 -14.30
CA PRO A 92 -6.70 16.14 -13.96
C PRO A 92 -5.90 16.59 -12.73
N HIS A 93 -5.44 15.66 -11.90
CA HIS A 93 -4.68 15.94 -10.68
C HIS A 93 -3.21 15.49 -10.77
N ALA A 94 -2.71 15.28 -11.99
CA ALA A 94 -1.33 14.90 -12.24
C ALA A 94 -0.35 15.85 -11.55
N LYS A 95 0.52 15.31 -10.70
CA LYS A 95 1.49 16.07 -9.89
C LYS A 95 2.74 15.25 -9.63
N GLY A 96 3.83 15.90 -9.26
CA GLY A 96 4.96 15.23 -8.62
C GLY A 96 4.59 14.72 -7.23
N LYS A 97 5.41 13.83 -6.68
CA LYS A 97 5.20 13.20 -5.37
C LYS A 97 3.80 12.64 -5.18
N TRP A 98 3.29 11.95 -6.20
CA TRP A 98 1.88 11.53 -6.28
C TRP A 98 1.44 10.54 -5.19
N PHE A 99 2.36 9.95 -4.39
CA PHE A 99 2.01 9.08 -3.26
C PHE A 99 1.89 9.80 -1.90
N GLU A 100 2.28 11.08 -1.80
CA GLU A 100 2.33 11.82 -0.53
C GLU A 100 1.00 11.85 0.23
N ASP A 101 -0.13 11.82 -0.47
CA ASP A 101 -1.43 11.81 0.19
C ASP A 101 -1.62 10.57 1.08
N TRP A 102 -1.01 9.42 0.74
CA TRP A 102 -1.10 8.16 1.50
C TRP A 102 0.13 7.87 2.37
N ALA A 103 1.22 8.63 2.20
CA ALA A 103 2.41 8.54 3.05
C ALA A 103 2.11 8.98 4.49
N ASP A 104 3.01 8.70 5.43
CA ASP A 104 2.84 9.11 6.83
C ASP A 104 2.70 10.64 6.95
N GLY A 105 1.67 11.08 7.68
CA GLY A 105 1.29 12.50 7.78
C GLY A 105 0.45 13.01 6.58
N GLY A 106 0.32 12.22 5.51
CA GLY A 106 -0.53 12.50 4.38
C GLY A 106 -2.03 12.48 4.71
N LYS A 107 -2.82 13.24 3.94
CA LYS A 107 -4.27 13.44 4.16
C LYS A 107 -5.09 12.14 4.13
N LYS A 108 -4.62 11.12 3.42
CA LYS A 108 -5.24 9.80 3.22
C LYS A 108 -4.49 8.67 3.93
N SER A 109 -3.45 8.95 4.72
CA SER A 109 -2.70 7.94 5.48
C SER A 109 -3.59 7.06 6.38
N HIS A 110 -4.61 7.66 7.00
CA HIS A 110 -5.58 6.94 7.83
C HIS A 110 -6.37 5.88 7.05
N LYS A 111 -6.63 6.09 5.75
CA LYS A 111 -7.35 5.12 4.91
C LYS A 111 -6.58 3.80 4.79
N ILE A 112 -5.25 3.86 4.73
CA ILE A 112 -4.41 2.66 4.63
C ILE A 112 -4.48 1.83 5.91
N LYS A 113 -4.41 2.49 7.07
CA LYS A 113 -4.56 1.82 8.37
C LYS A 113 -5.95 1.21 8.54
N GLN A 114 -7.00 1.92 8.11
CA GLN A 114 -8.37 1.44 8.14
C GLN A 114 -8.60 0.26 7.18
N ALA A 115 -8.04 0.33 5.98
CA ALA A 115 -8.12 -0.75 5.00
C ALA A 115 -7.50 -2.03 5.55
N TYR A 116 -6.27 -1.95 6.08
CA TYR A 116 -5.62 -3.10 6.72
C TYR A 116 -6.46 -3.69 7.85
N GLY A 117 -6.92 -2.86 8.79
CA GLY A 117 -7.73 -3.32 9.92
C GLY A 117 -9.03 -3.99 9.48
N ARG A 118 -9.71 -3.44 8.47
CA ARG A 118 -10.92 -4.01 7.88
C ARG A 118 -10.64 -5.35 7.20
N LEU A 119 -9.60 -5.43 6.37
CA LEU A 119 -9.24 -6.64 5.63
C LEU A 119 -8.81 -7.75 6.59
N TYR A 120 -7.98 -7.42 7.58
CA TYR A 120 -7.56 -8.36 8.62
C TYR A 120 -8.75 -8.93 9.39
N LYS A 121 -9.70 -8.07 9.80
CA LYS A 121 -10.95 -8.51 10.43
C LYS A 121 -11.78 -9.42 9.52
N GLN A 122 -11.90 -9.08 8.23
CA GLN A 122 -12.63 -9.91 7.26
C GLN A 122 -12.00 -11.29 7.06
N ILE A 123 -10.66 -11.37 7.01
CA ILE A 123 -9.93 -12.62 6.81
C ILE A 123 -9.99 -13.50 8.07
N THR A 124 -9.84 -12.90 9.25
CA THR A 124 -9.79 -13.65 10.52
C THR A 124 -11.16 -13.96 11.10
N GLY A 125 -12.18 -13.17 10.77
CA GLY A 125 -13.52 -13.26 11.37
C GLY A 125 -13.59 -12.73 12.81
N VAL A 126 -12.55 -12.02 13.28
CA VAL A 126 -12.42 -11.48 14.65
C VAL A 126 -12.68 -9.97 14.67
#